data_AF-A0A645DZ68-F1
#
_entry.id   AF-A0A645DZ68-F1
#
_cell.length_a   1.000
_cell.length_b   1.000
_cell.length_c   1.000
_cell.angle_alpha   90.00
_cell.angle_beta   90.00
_cell.angle_gamma   90.00
#
_symmetry.space_group_name_H-M   'P 1'
#
loop_
_entity.id
_entity.type
_entity.pdbx_description
1 polymer ?
#
loop_
_entity_poly.entity_id
_entity_poly.type
_entity_poly.pdbx_seq_one_letter_code
_entity_poly.pdbx_strand_id
1 'polypeptide(L)'
;MLYCSWEKRDSLLVDKVTFLSDLKANYVEMNKFGIKQSDATFFLPPFEWYNDSISVWTKEAGMQIVNFTPGTYSNADYTIPEMKNYYSSQDIYEKIMKAESNNTLNGNILLFHIGTSEKRTDKFYPYMDKLIKTLKQKEYKFVNLN
;
A
#
# COMPACT_ATOMS: atom_id res chain seq x y z
N MET A 1 -0.22 13.67 0.66
CA MET A 1 0.89 14.56 0.22
C MET A 1 1.88 13.72 -0.58
N LEU A 2 2.43 14.22 -1.69
CA LEU A 2 3.50 13.53 -2.42
C LEU A 2 4.85 14.02 -1.88
N TYR A 3 5.77 13.12 -1.56
CA TYR A 3 7.05 13.49 -0.92
C TYR A 3 8.20 13.68 -1.91
N CYS A 4 8.22 12.91 -2.99
CA CYS A 4 9.27 12.92 -4.01
C CYS A 4 8.69 13.24 -5.39
N SER A 5 9.43 13.96 -6.23
CA SER A 5 9.00 14.26 -7.60
C SER A 5 8.81 12.98 -8.44
N TRP A 6 7.81 13.00 -9.31
CA TRP A 6 7.60 11.95 -10.33
C TRP A 6 8.66 11.99 -11.44
N GLU A 7 9.20 13.18 -11.75
CA GLU A 7 10.19 13.36 -12.82
C GLU A 7 11.60 12.96 -12.38
N LYS A 8 11.96 13.32 -11.14
CA LYS A 8 13.26 13.00 -10.55
C LYS A 8 13.07 12.58 -9.11
N ARG A 9 13.09 11.26 -8.86
CA ARG A 9 12.79 10.65 -7.55
C ARG A 9 13.66 11.19 -6.40
N ASP A 10 14.90 11.58 -6.69
CA ASP A 10 15.81 12.15 -5.68
C ASP A 10 15.42 13.57 -5.26
N SER A 11 14.59 14.26 -6.05
CA SER A 11 14.07 15.58 -5.70
C SER A 11 12.93 15.46 -4.69
N LEU A 12 13.15 16.02 -3.52
CA LEU A 12 12.14 16.16 -2.48
C LEU A 12 11.19 17.32 -2.78
N LEU A 13 9.89 17.10 -2.56
CA LEU A 13 8.84 18.12 -2.62
C LEU A 13 8.51 18.69 -1.23
N VAL A 14 9.06 18.06 -0.18
CA VAL A 14 8.86 18.42 1.22
C VAL A 14 10.21 18.41 1.94
N ASP A 15 10.37 19.26 2.93
CA ASP A 15 11.50 19.17 3.86
C ASP A 15 11.21 18.18 4.99
N LYS A 16 12.25 17.88 5.78
CA LYS A 16 12.17 16.95 6.90
C LYS A 16 11.14 17.40 7.95
N VAL A 17 11.03 18.70 8.21
CA VAL A 17 10.11 19.25 9.21
C VAL A 17 8.67 19.01 8.79
N THR A 18 8.35 19.28 7.53
CA THR A 18 7.03 19.05 6.94
C THR A 18 6.65 17.57 6.98
N PHE A 19 7.56 16.69 6.58
CA PHE A 19 7.37 15.24 6.64
C PHE A 19 7.09 14.75 8.08
N LEU A 20 7.94 15.12 9.04
CA LEU A 20 7.79 14.67 10.44
C LEU A 20 6.52 15.24 11.09
N SER A 21 6.11 16.47 10.72
CA SER A 21 4.88 17.07 11.20
C SER A 21 3.64 16.33 10.67
N ASP A 22 3.62 16.00 9.37
CA ASP A 22 2.56 15.20 8.75
C ASP A 22 2.46 13.82 9.42
N LEU A 23 3.60 13.15 9.59
CA LEU A 23 3.67 11.86 10.25
C LEU A 23 3.16 11.92 11.70
N LYS A 24 3.60 12.91 12.48
CA LYS A 24 3.15 13.11 13.86
C LYS A 24 1.65 13.39 13.94
N ALA A 25 1.08 14.14 13.00
CA ALA A 25 -0.35 14.43 12.97
C ALA A 25 -1.19 13.15 12.84
N ASN A 26 -0.74 12.17 12.04
CA ASN A 26 -1.40 10.86 11.93
C ASN A 26 -1.42 10.14 13.28
N TYR A 27 -0.32 10.15 14.03
CA TYR A 27 -0.28 9.54 15.37
C TYR A 27 -1.12 10.29 16.41
N VAL A 28 -1.22 11.61 16.31
CA VAL A 28 -2.14 12.39 17.16
C VAL A 28 -3.59 11.95 16.93
N GLU A 29 -3.97 11.69 15.68
CA GLU A 29 -5.31 11.17 15.35
C GLU A 29 -5.51 9.74 15.88
N MET A 30 -4.58 8.83 15.57
CA MET A 30 -4.64 7.44 16.03
C MET A 30 -4.67 7.30 17.57
N ASN A 31 -3.97 8.18 18.28
CA ASN A 31 -3.95 8.18 19.75
C ASN A 31 -5.33 8.50 20.36
N LYS A 32 -6.21 9.23 19.66
CA LYS A 32 -7.60 9.44 20.10
C LYS A 32 -8.39 8.13 20.19
N PHE A 33 -7.97 7.11 19.45
CA PHE A 33 -8.53 5.76 19.44
C PHE A 33 -7.70 4.77 20.28
N GLY A 34 -6.73 5.26 21.06
CA GLY A 34 -5.89 4.44 21.94
C GLY A 34 -4.74 3.72 21.23
N ILE A 35 -4.47 4.02 19.96
CA ILE A 35 -3.37 3.45 19.19
C ILE A 35 -2.13 4.30 19.40
N LYS A 36 -1.11 3.74 20.05
CA LYS A 36 0.18 4.40 20.29
C LYS A 36 1.11 4.17 19.11
N GLN A 37 2.17 4.98 19.03
CA GLN A 37 3.21 4.78 18.02
C GLN A 37 3.87 3.40 18.08
N SER A 38 4.03 2.83 19.28
CA SER A 38 4.53 1.47 19.49
C SER A 38 3.63 0.38 18.90
N ASP A 39 2.35 0.69 18.68
CA ASP A 39 1.35 -0.26 18.19
C ASP A 39 1.27 -0.25 16.65
N ALA A 40 1.81 0.79 16.00
CA ALA A 40 1.76 1.02 14.57
C ALA A 40 3.13 1.51 14.05
N THR A 41 4.10 0.59 13.99
CA THR A 41 5.51 0.90 13.66
C THR A 41 5.82 0.91 12.16
N PHE A 42 4.86 0.52 11.31
CA PHE A 42 5.05 0.48 9.86
C PHE A 42 4.54 1.74 9.19
N PHE A 43 5.30 2.22 8.20
CA PHE A 43 4.93 3.35 7.37
C PHE A 43 4.87 2.94 5.90
N LEU A 44 3.74 3.20 5.24
CA LEU A 44 3.63 3.13 3.79
C LEU A 44 3.59 4.56 3.24
N PRO A 45 4.66 5.04 2.56
CA PRO A 45 4.64 6.35 1.94
C PRO A 45 3.50 6.47 0.90
N PRO A 46 2.83 7.64 0.80
CA PRO A 46 1.80 7.87 -0.21
C PRO A 46 2.29 7.57 -1.62
N PHE A 47 1.42 6.97 -2.43
CA PHE A 47 1.74 6.49 -3.79
C PHE A 47 2.89 5.48 -3.85
N GLU A 48 3.25 4.90 -2.70
CA GLU A 48 4.34 3.94 -2.56
C GLU A 48 5.69 4.51 -3.06
N TRP A 49 5.80 5.84 -3.08
CA TRP A 49 6.87 6.59 -3.74
C TRP A 49 7.68 7.39 -2.73
N TYR A 50 8.96 7.03 -2.61
CA TYR A 50 9.88 7.59 -1.62
C TYR A 50 11.35 7.44 -2.06
N ASN A 51 12.27 8.21 -1.50
CA ASN A 51 13.71 8.10 -1.75
C ASN A 51 14.48 7.74 -0.45
N ASP A 52 15.81 7.80 -0.53
CA ASP A 52 16.72 7.54 0.59
C ASP A 52 16.46 8.47 1.79
N SER A 53 16.18 9.74 1.55
CA SER A 53 15.93 10.75 2.58
C SER A 53 14.67 10.43 3.37
N ILE A 54 13.56 10.12 2.70
CA ILE A 54 12.32 9.66 3.37
C ILE A 54 12.57 8.36 4.14
N SER A 55 13.39 7.46 3.61
CA SER A 55 13.76 6.20 4.30
C SER A 55 14.53 6.46 5.59
N VAL A 56 15.52 7.35 5.54
CA VAL A 56 16.30 7.75 6.72
C VAL A 56 15.42 8.44 7.75
N TRP A 57 14.60 9.41 7.35
CA TRP A 57 13.76 10.16 8.27
C TRP A 57 12.68 9.30 8.93
N THR A 58 12.11 8.34 8.18
CA THR A 58 11.16 7.38 8.74
C THR A 58 11.82 6.51 9.81
N LYS A 59 13.05 6.04 9.55
CA LYS A 59 13.82 5.25 10.52
C LYS A 59 14.18 6.06 11.77
N GLU A 60 14.60 7.31 11.61
CA GLU A 60 14.87 8.23 12.73
C GLU A 60 13.63 8.50 13.57
N ALA A 61 12.45 8.50 12.96
CA ALA A 61 11.17 8.58 13.66
C ALA A 61 10.78 7.28 14.37
N GLY A 62 11.59 6.22 14.32
CA GLY A 62 11.32 4.93 14.96
C GLY A 62 10.34 4.04 14.19
N MET A 63 10.22 4.24 12.87
CA MET A 63 9.32 3.49 12.01
C MET A 63 10.05 2.70 10.94
N GLN A 64 9.42 1.63 10.47
CA GLN A 64 9.88 0.81 9.36
C GLN A 64 9.06 1.12 8.10
N ILE A 65 9.74 1.53 7.02
CA ILE A 65 9.06 1.64 5.72
C ILE A 65 8.68 0.24 5.23
N VAL A 66 7.46 0.14 4.71
CA VAL A 66 6.95 -1.02 4.00
C VAL A 66 6.49 -0.62 2.60
N ASN A 67 6.44 -1.59 1.69
CA ASN A 67 5.86 -1.42 0.36
C ASN A 67 5.23 -2.75 -0.09
N PHE A 68 4.35 -2.70 -1.09
CA PHE A 68 3.78 -3.91 -1.68
C PHE A 68 4.81 -4.64 -2.55
N THR A 69 4.57 -5.92 -2.80
CA THR A 69 5.39 -6.70 -3.73
C THR A 69 4.93 -6.47 -5.17
N PRO A 70 5.81 -5.97 -6.07
CA PRO A 70 5.43 -5.65 -7.44
C PRO A 70 5.02 -6.89 -8.25
N GLY A 71 4.29 -6.67 -9.34
CA GLY A 71 3.90 -7.70 -10.30
C GLY A 71 2.49 -8.29 -10.09
N THR A 72 1.88 -8.07 -8.93
CA THR A 72 0.49 -8.49 -8.65
C THR A 72 -0.54 -7.47 -9.12
N TYR A 73 -0.17 -6.19 -9.19
CA TYR A 73 -1.05 -5.06 -9.48
C TYR A 73 -2.25 -4.94 -8.52
N SER A 74 -2.16 -5.54 -7.33
CA SER A 74 -3.19 -5.41 -6.28
C SER A 74 -3.50 -3.96 -5.96
N ASN A 75 -2.46 -3.12 -5.90
CA ASN A 75 -2.58 -1.69 -5.60
C ASN A 75 -3.29 -0.88 -6.69
N ALA A 76 -3.59 -1.43 -7.86
CA ALA A 76 -4.31 -0.71 -8.91
C ALA A 76 -5.82 -0.64 -8.68
N ASP A 77 -6.33 -1.19 -7.58
CA ASP A 77 -7.76 -1.22 -7.25
C ASP A 77 -8.38 0.17 -7.01
N TYR A 78 -7.56 1.21 -6.78
CA TYR A 78 -8.03 2.59 -6.71
C TYR A 78 -8.28 3.25 -8.08
N THR A 79 -7.75 2.68 -9.17
CA THR A 79 -7.77 3.31 -10.50
C THR A 79 -9.18 3.38 -11.07
N ILE A 80 -9.51 4.43 -11.82
CA ILE A 80 -10.84 4.61 -12.44
C ILE A 80 -10.77 4.38 -13.96
N PRO A 81 -11.88 4.02 -14.64
CA PRO A 81 -11.87 3.63 -16.05
C PRO A 81 -11.21 4.64 -17.01
N GLU A 82 -11.20 5.93 -16.67
CA GLU A 82 -10.60 6.99 -17.49
C GLU A 82 -9.07 7.07 -17.36
N MET A 83 -8.48 6.39 -16.38
CA MET A 83 -7.03 6.38 -16.18
C MET A 83 -6.35 5.39 -17.14
N LYS A 84 -5.21 5.79 -17.71
CA LYS A 84 -4.43 4.94 -18.63
C LYS A 84 -3.95 3.63 -17.99
N ASN A 85 -3.76 3.62 -16.68
CA ASN A 85 -3.32 2.47 -15.89
C ASN A 85 -4.48 1.76 -15.18
N TYR A 86 -5.71 1.92 -15.68
CA TYR A 86 -6.88 1.22 -15.13
C TYR A 86 -6.77 -0.30 -15.29
N TYR A 87 -7.12 -1.02 -14.23
CA TYR A 87 -7.37 -2.46 -14.27
C TYR A 87 -8.72 -2.76 -13.63
N SER A 88 -9.55 -3.57 -14.30
CA SER A 88 -10.80 -4.06 -13.69
C SER A 88 -10.50 -4.95 -12.49
N SER A 89 -11.47 -5.17 -11.60
CA SER A 89 -11.27 -6.06 -10.45
C SER A 89 -11.01 -7.49 -10.90
N GLN A 90 -11.60 -7.90 -12.03
CA GLN A 90 -11.29 -9.18 -12.67
C GLN A 90 -9.83 -9.24 -13.12
N ASP A 91 -9.33 -8.22 -13.83
CA ASP A 91 -7.93 -8.17 -14.28
C ASP A 91 -6.95 -8.26 -13.10
N ILE A 92 -7.25 -7.54 -12.01
CA ILE A 92 -6.42 -7.56 -10.80
C ILE A 92 -6.41 -8.96 -10.18
N TYR A 93 -7.58 -9.59 -10.04
CA TYR A 93 -7.68 -10.95 -9.52
C TYR A 93 -6.88 -11.95 -10.38
N GLU A 94 -7.04 -11.89 -11.70
CA GLU A 94 -6.34 -12.77 -12.64
C GLU A 94 -4.82 -12.55 -12.60
N LYS A 95 -4.36 -11.29 -12.46
CA LYS A 95 -2.94 -10.97 -12.30
C LYS A 95 -2.36 -11.52 -11.00
N ILE A 96 -3.09 -11.42 -9.89
CA ILE A 96 -2.67 -12.01 -8.60
C ILE A 96 -2.53 -13.52 -8.75
N MET A 97 -3.54 -14.19 -9.33
CA MET A 97 -3.49 -15.64 -9.53
C MET A 97 -2.42 -16.08 -10.54
N LYS A 98 -2.14 -15.26 -11.56
CA LYS A 98 -1.03 -15.51 -12.49
C LYS A 98 0.33 -15.37 -11.81
N ALA A 99 0.51 -14.33 -10.98
CA ALA A 99 1.74 -14.16 -10.20
C ALA A 99 1.93 -15.35 -9.23
N GLU A 100 0.86 -15.79 -8.58
CA GLU A 100 0.83 -16.98 -7.72
C GLU A 100 1.25 -18.25 -8.47
N SER A 101 0.65 -18.49 -9.64
CA SER A 101 0.95 -19.66 -10.46
C SER A 101 2.41 -19.68 -10.95
N ASN A 102 3.01 -18.52 -11.18
CA ASN A 102 4.37 -18.42 -11.70
C ASN A 102 5.45 -18.54 -10.61
N ASN A 103 5.24 -17.91 -9.45
CA ASN A 103 6.31 -17.72 -8.45
C ASN A 103 5.86 -17.98 -7.00
N THR A 104 4.66 -18.52 -6.77
CA THR A 104 3.96 -18.53 -5.47
C THR A 104 3.68 -17.12 -4.94
N LEU A 105 2.90 -17.00 -3.87
CA LEU A 105 2.74 -15.73 -3.13
C LEU A 105 3.46 -15.71 -1.77
N ASN A 106 4.37 -16.66 -1.51
CA ASN A 106 5.05 -16.74 -0.22
C ASN A 106 5.96 -15.52 0.01
N GLY A 107 5.63 -14.70 1.02
CA GLY A 107 6.33 -13.44 1.30
C GLY A 107 5.81 -12.23 0.51
N ASN A 108 4.75 -12.37 -0.29
CA ASN A 108 4.15 -11.23 -0.99
C ASN A 108 3.31 -10.35 -0.06
N ILE A 109 3.49 -9.04 -0.22
CA ILE A 109 2.63 -8.01 0.38
C ILE A 109 1.68 -7.53 -0.72
N LEU A 110 0.39 -7.80 -0.57
CA LEU A 110 -0.66 -7.27 -1.44
C LEU A 110 -1.22 -5.97 -0.83
N LEU A 111 -1.48 -4.96 -1.66
CA LEU A 111 -2.00 -3.66 -1.22
C LEU A 111 -3.37 -3.41 -1.87
N PHE A 112 -4.33 -2.96 -1.07
CA PHE A 112 -5.70 -2.65 -1.50
C PHE A 112 -6.20 -1.40 -0.77
N HIS A 113 -7.19 -0.71 -1.35
CA HIS A 113 -7.68 0.58 -0.87
C HIS A 113 -9.11 0.49 -0.34
N ILE A 114 -9.28 0.72 0.97
CA ILE A 114 -10.60 0.83 1.62
C ILE A 114 -11.07 2.28 1.49
N GLY A 115 -11.54 2.66 0.29
CA GLY A 115 -11.95 4.03 0.00
C GLY A 115 -11.43 4.51 -1.34
N THR A 116 -12.07 4.07 -2.42
CA THR A 116 -11.78 4.51 -3.78
C THR A 116 -12.78 5.57 -4.24
N SER A 117 -12.41 6.33 -5.27
CA SER A 117 -13.31 7.26 -5.97
C SER A 117 -14.66 6.61 -6.30
N GLU A 118 -15.75 7.38 -6.26
CA GLU A 118 -17.07 6.93 -6.72
C GLU A 118 -17.06 6.50 -8.20
N LYS A 119 -16.13 7.04 -8.99
CA LYS A 119 -15.91 6.66 -10.38
C LYS A 119 -15.26 5.27 -10.53
N ARG A 120 -14.71 4.68 -9.45
CA ARG A 120 -14.36 3.26 -9.42
C ARG A 120 -15.67 2.46 -9.26
N THR A 121 -16.34 2.22 -10.38
CA THR A 121 -17.62 1.51 -10.42
C THR A 121 -17.48 0.00 -10.17
N ASP A 122 -16.35 -0.59 -10.58
CA ASP A 122 -15.98 -1.97 -10.31
C ASP A 122 -15.01 -2.04 -9.12
N LYS A 123 -15.50 -1.92 -7.88
CA LYS A 123 -14.65 -2.01 -6.69
C LYS A 123 -14.21 -3.45 -6.44
N PHE A 124 -12.99 -3.64 -5.92
CA PHE A 124 -12.43 -4.98 -5.68
C PHE A 124 -13.12 -5.76 -4.54
N TYR A 125 -14.00 -5.11 -3.76
CA TYR A 125 -14.63 -5.71 -2.57
C TYR A 125 -15.31 -7.08 -2.80
N PRO A 126 -16.05 -7.30 -3.90
CA PRO A 126 -16.63 -8.63 -4.19
C PRO A 126 -15.56 -9.69 -4.49
N TYR A 127 -14.43 -9.30 -5.08
CA TYR A 127 -13.30 -10.21 -5.35
C TYR A 127 -12.42 -10.45 -4.12
N MET A 128 -12.46 -9.58 -3.12
CA MET A 128 -11.68 -9.73 -1.89
C MET A 128 -12.00 -11.05 -1.17
N ASP A 129 -13.28 -11.35 -0.96
CA ASP A 129 -13.70 -12.60 -0.32
C ASP A 129 -13.29 -13.83 -1.15
N LYS A 130 -13.48 -13.76 -2.47
CA LYS A 130 -13.04 -14.80 -3.40
C LYS A 130 -11.53 -15.05 -3.30
N LEU A 131 -10.72 -14.00 -3.35
CA LEU A 131 -9.27 -14.07 -3.27
C LEU A 131 -8.82 -14.73 -1.96
N ILE A 132 -9.35 -14.27 -0.82
CA ILE A 132 -9.00 -14.83 0.49
C ILE A 132 -9.35 -16.32 0.56
N LYS A 133 -10.55 -16.71 0.11
CA LYS A 133 -10.99 -18.11 0.11
C LYS A 133 -10.12 -18.97 -0.79
N THR A 134 -9.84 -18.53 -2.02
CA THR A 134 -9.00 -19.25 -2.97
C THR A 134 -7.59 -19.44 -2.44
N LEU A 135 -6.98 -18.40 -1.85
CA LEU A 135 -5.64 -18.52 -1.27
C LEU A 135 -5.62 -19.46 -0.05
N LYS A 136 -6.65 -19.42 0.82
CA LYS A 136 -6.76 -20.37 1.94
C LYS A 136 -6.93 -21.82 1.47
N GLN A 137 -7.70 -22.06 0.41
CA GLN A 137 -7.84 -23.39 -0.20
C GLN A 137 -6.52 -23.91 -0.78
N LYS A 138 -5.65 -22.99 -1.21
CA LYS A 138 -4.27 -23.25 -1.63
C LYS A 138 -3.27 -23.25 -0.46
N GLU A 139 -3.77 -23.35 0.78
CA GLU A 139 -2.99 -23.44 2.02
C GLU A 139 -2.14 -22.20 2.36
N TYR A 140 -2.37 -21.07 1.70
CA TYR A 140 -1.74 -19.80 2.09
C TYR A 140 -2.24 -19.34 3.46
N LYS A 141 -1.31 -18.79 4.24
CA LYS A 141 -1.59 -18.12 5.51
C LYS A 141 -1.43 -16.61 5.34
N PHE A 142 -2.42 -15.86 5.80
CA PHE A 142 -2.32 -14.42 5.95
C PHE A 142 -1.71 -14.13 7.31
N VAL A 143 -0.55 -13.47 7.33
CA VAL A 143 0.21 -13.18 8.54
C VAL A 143 0.44 -11.69 8.67
N ASN A 144 0.65 -11.23 9.89
CA ASN A 144 1.11 -9.87 10.14
C ASN A 144 2.60 -9.74 9.75
N LEU A 145 3.08 -8.51 9.53
CA LEU A 145 4.48 -8.21 9.18
C LEU A 145 5.45 -8.33 10.37
N ASN A 146 5.04 -8.99 11.46
CA ASN A 146 5.76 -9.04 12.75
C ASN A 146 6.98 -9.96 12.70
#